data_AF-A0A9R1G976-F1
#
_entry.id   AF-A0A9R1G976-F1
#
_cell.length_a   1.000
_cell.length_b   1.000
_cell.length_c   1.000
_cell.angle_alpha   90.00
_cell.angle_beta   90.00
_cell.angle_gamma   90.00
#
_symmetry.space_group_name_H-M   'P 1'
#
loop_
_entity.id
_entity.type
_entity.pdbx_description
1 polymer ?
#
loop_
_entity_poly.entity_id
_entity_poly.type
_entity_poly.pdbx_seq_one_letter_code
_entity_poly.pdbx_strand_id
1 'polypeptide(L)'
;MAKEPSTKHPRGETSDQSTEVDDVQVLGQKHDYKRHLKEVEIHGKEKLDVLCTSNPDEADKMISMILKWVCGLYPQHISVDVEYTKEDEPPQRAAVLQLCVEDLCLVYHITAATKWPKSLRPFLKEDMFYTFVDFSIEGDKEMLRRSGLEINPDKYINIQHKWRVPFKGRKRFQSLADVAGSMIHPFYKHMKNKIDRVEDHKLWGINPLPNYLIEYAAIDAYTTYESWKRIENIREGLESAKEAKKNYDDPYYGY
;
A
#
# COMPACT_ATOMS: atom_id res chain seq x y z
N MET A 1 -44.54 31.64 -50.69
CA MET A 1 -43.07 31.47 -50.65
C MET A 1 -42.61 31.63 -49.23
N ALA A 2 -42.07 30.56 -48.67
CA ALA A 2 -41.73 30.41 -47.25
C ALA A 2 -40.46 31.19 -46.89
N LYS A 3 -40.43 31.75 -45.67
CA LYS A 3 -39.20 32.14 -44.97
C LYS A 3 -39.21 31.45 -43.60
N GLU A 4 -38.27 30.53 -43.44
CA GLU A 4 -37.99 29.81 -42.18
C GLU A 4 -37.50 30.77 -41.09
N PRO A 5 -37.77 30.48 -39.80
CA PRO A 5 -37.05 31.06 -38.69
C PRO A 5 -35.85 30.18 -38.30
N SER A 6 -34.66 30.78 -38.33
CA SER A 6 -33.41 30.19 -37.85
C SER A 6 -33.48 29.93 -36.34
N THR A 7 -33.30 28.66 -35.97
CA THR A 7 -33.20 28.12 -34.62
C THR A 7 -31.86 28.51 -33.99
N LYS A 8 -31.91 29.21 -32.86
CA LYS A 8 -30.75 29.43 -31.98
C LYS A 8 -30.52 28.17 -31.14
N HIS A 9 -29.38 27.52 -31.31
CA HIS A 9 -28.90 26.48 -30.41
C HIS A 9 -28.45 27.09 -29.08
N PRO A 10 -28.94 26.61 -27.91
CA PRO A 10 -28.30 26.91 -26.64
C PRO A 10 -27.04 26.05 -26.52
N ARG A 11 -25.89 26.73 -26.46
CA ARG A 11 -24.58 26.16 -26.19
C ARG A 11 -24.60 25.66 -24.74
N GLY A 12 -24.54 24.34 -24.56
CA GLY A 12 -24.47 23.71 -23.25
C GLY A 12 -23.24 24.20 -22.50
N GLU A 13 -23.46 24.68 -21.28
CA GLU A 13 -22.41 24.93 -20.31
C GLU A 13 -21.82 23.59 -19.91
N THR A 14 -20.55 23.38 -20.26
CA THR A 14 -19.74 22.26 -19.78
C THR A 14 -19.43 22.51 -18.30
N SER A 15 -20.23 21.93 -17.42
CA SER A 15 -19.93 21.77 -16.00
C SER A 15 -19.02 20.56 -15.83
N ASP A 16 -17.72 20.76 -15.99
CA ASP A 16 -16.69 19.87 -15.47
C ASP A 16 -15.57 20.74 -14.87
N GLN A 17 -15.84 21.25 -13.67
CA GLN A 17 -14.79 21.62 -12.73
C GLN A 17 -14.86 20.62 -11.59
N SER A 18 -14.18 19.48 -11.75
CA SER A 18 -13.73 18.70 -10.60
C SER A 18 -12.65 19.52 -9.91
N THR A 19 -13.05 20.40 -9.00
CA THR A 19 -12.14 20.96 -8.02
C THR A 19 -11.66 19.80 -7.14
N GLU A 20 -10.52 19.22 -7.50
CA GLU A 20 -9.73 18.41 -6.57
C GLU A 20 -9.41 19.33 -5.39
N VAL A 21 -10.19 19.21 -4.32
CA VAL A 21 -9.94 19.97 -3.10
C VAL A 21 -8.65 19.40 -2.47
N ASP A 22 -7.62 20.23 -2.39
CA ASP A 22 -6.30 19.89 -1.82
C ASP A 22 -6.34 19.74 -0.29
N ASP A 23 -7.39 20.24 0.34
CA ASP A 23 -7.58 20.17 1.79
C ASP A 23 -8.19 18.82 2.20
N VAL A 24 -7.56 18.18 3.19
CA VAL A 24 -8.09 16.96 3.84
C VAL A 24 -9.34 17.36 4.62
N GLN A 25 -10.39 16.53 4.66
CA GLN A 25 -11.56 16.79 5.51
C GLN A 25 -11.13 16.83 7.00
N VAL A 26 -10.93 18.03 7.55
CA VAL A 26 -10.43 18.25 8.92
C VAL A 26 -11.58 18.21 9.94
N LEU A 27 -11.60 17.21 10.82
CA LEU A 27 -12.28 17.31 12.12
C LEU A 27 -11.24 17.72 13.19
N GLY A 28 -11.44 18.85 13.85
CA GLY A 28 -10.64 19.32 15.02
C GLY A 28 -9.34 20.09 14.71
N GLN A 29 -8.73 20.69 15.73
CA GLN A 29 -7.39 21.30 15.64
C GLN A 29 -6.34 20.20 15.47
N LYS A 30 -5.83 20.03 14.26
CA LYS A 30 -4.75 19.08 13.94
C LYS A 30 -3.42 19.82 13.83
N HIS A 31 -2.38 19.25 14.43
CA HIS A 31 -1.01 19.67 14.25
C HIS A 31 -0.24 18.58 13.52
N ASP A 32 0.47 18.96 12.47
CA ASP A 32 1.37 18.07 11.74
C ASP A 32 2.46 17.53 12.68
N TYR A 33 2.81 16.27 12.53
CA TYR A 33 3.90 15.66 13.28
C TYR A 33 4.68 14.66 12.43
N LYS A 34 5.90 14.35 12.89
CA LYS A 34 6.72 13.26 12.38
C LYS A 34 7.37 12.48 13.51
N ARG A 35 7.54 11.18 13.31
CA ARG A 35 8.33 10.28 14.15
C ARG A 35 9.15 9.35 13.26
N HIS A 36 10.44 9.26 13.53
CA HIS A 36 11.32 8.27 12.93
C HIS A 36 11.56 7.15 13.93
N LEU A 37 11.29 5.91 13.54
CA LEU A 37 11.69 4.74 14.29
C LEU A 37 12.82 4.07 13.51
N LYS A 38 14.05 4.26 13.99
CA LYS A 38 15.24 3.72 13.33
C LYS A 38 15.54 2.28 13.69
N GLU A 39 14.84 1.70 14.68
CA GLU A 39 15.15 0.39 15.27
C GLU A 39 13.92 -0.50 15.39
N VAL A 40 13.10 -0.61 14.33
CA VAL A 40 12.06 -1.64 14.32
C VAL A 40 12.73 -2.98 14.00
N GLU A 41 12.79 -3.86 15.00
CA GLU A 41 13.43 -5.15 14.90
C GLU A 41 12.68 -6.06 13.92
N ILE A 42 13.39 -6.52 12.89
CA ILE A 42 12.91 -7.48 11.89
C ILE A 42 13.87 -8.66 11.83
N HIS A 43 13.35 -9.85 11.55
CA HIS A 43 14.16 -11.06 11.62
C HIS A 43 15.27 -11.06 10.57
N GLY A 44 16.53 -11.11 11.03
CA GLY A 44 17.70 -11.33 10.18
C GLY A 44 18.14 -10.13 9.32
N LYS A 45 17.61 -8.92 9.59
CA LYS A 45 18.12 -7.66 9.03
C LYS A 45 18.53 -6.74 10.18
N GLU A 46 19.35 -5.72 9.88
CA GLU A 46 19.79 -4.76 10.89
C GLU A 46 18.58 -4.01 11.47
N LYS A 47 17.89 -3.19 10.68
CA LYS A 47 16.72 -2.39 11.13
C LYS A 47 15.84 -1.98 9.95
N LEU A 48 14.54 -1.73 10.20
CA LEU A 48 13.63 -1.08 9.25
C LEU A 48 13.68 0.45 9.45
N ASP A 49 13.78 1.22 8.38
CA ASP A 49 13.70 2.69 8.42
C ASP A 49 12.24 3.13 8.24
N VAL A 50 11.64 3.52 9.36
CA VAL A 50 10.22 3.86 9.43
C VAL A 50 10.03 5.35 9.66
N LEU A 51 9.36 6.01 8.73
CA LEU A 51 8.83 7.36 8.89
C LEU A 51 7.32 7.29 9.14
N CYS A 52 6.89 7.67 10.34
CA CYS A 52 5.49 8.02 10.59
C CYS A 52 5.31 9.53 10.50
N THR A 53 4.37 10.01 9.69
CA THR A 53 4.16 11.46 9.54
C THR A 53 2.74 11.78 9.10
N SER A 54 2.25 12.94 9.51
CA SER A 54 1.11 13.62 8.88
C SER A 54 1.53 14.87 8.11
N ASN A 55 2.80 15.26 8.20
CA ASN A 55 3.36 16.38 7.45
C ASN A 55 3.52 16.00 5.96
N PRO A 56 2.95 16.78 5.03
CA PRO A 56 2.96 16.46 3.60
C PRO A 56 4.35 16.53 2.97
N ASP A 57 5.21 17.47 3.39
CA ASP A 57 6.55 17.63 2.80
C ASP A 57 7.47 16.46 3.17
N GLU A 58 7.36 15.93 4.39
CA GLU A 58 8.12 14.75 4.80
C GLU A 58 7.59 13.48 4.12
N ALA A 59 6.28 13.38 3.92
CA ALA A 59 5.69 12.29 3.14
C ALA A 59 6.15 12.32 1.68
N ASP A 60 6.18 13.50 1.04
CA ASP A 60 6.68 13.68 -0.33
C ASP A 60 8.16 13.26 -0.47
N LYS A 61 9.01 13.58 0.51
CA LYS A 61 10.41 13.11 0.53
C LYS A 61 10.50 11.59 0.59
N MET A 62 9.71 10.97 1.44
CA MET A 62 9.71 9.51 1.60
C MET A 62 9.17 8.80 0.36
N ILE A 63 8.07 9.31 -0.22
CA ILE A 63 7.54 8.81 -1.51
C ILE A 63 8.61 8.93 -2.60
N SER A 64 9.33 10.05 -2.66
CA SER A 64 10.44 10.24 -3.61
C SER A 64 11.59 9.24 -3.39
N MET A 65 11.88 8.86 -2.14
CA MET A 65 12.86 7.81 -1.83
C MET A 65 12.36 6.43 -2.26
N ILE A 66 11.12 6.08 -1.92
CA ILE A 66 10.47 4.83 -2.34
C ILE A 66 10.52 4.67 -3.86
N LEU A 67 10.20 5.74 -4.62
CA LEU A 67 10.26 5.76 -6.08
C LEU A 67 11.67 5.50 -6.63
N LYS A 68 12.70 6.09 -6.02
CA LYS A 68 14.10 5.83 -6.43
C LYS A 68 14.49 4.37 -6.23
N TRP A 69 14.05 3.77 -5.13
CA TRP A 69 14.31 2.37 -4.86
C TRP A 69 13.57 1.46 -5.83
N VAL A 70 12.25 1.62 -5.99
CA VAL A 70 11.46 0.72 -6.83
C VAL A 70 11.92 0.72 -8.29
N CYS A 71 12.35 1.86 -8.84
CA CYS A 71 12.84 1.95 -10.22
C CYS A 71 14.12 1.13 -10.46
N GLY A 72 14.92 0.86 -9.43
CA GLY A 72 16.12 0.04 -9.50
C GLY A 72 15.89 -1.45 -9.26
N LEU A 73 14.67 -1.85 -8.91
CA LEU A 73 14.33 -3.22 -8.55
C LEU A 73 13.69 -3.98 -9.71
N TYR A 74 13.80 -5.30 -9.66
CA TYR A 74 12.98 -6.22 -10.43
C TYR A 74 12.59 -7.41 -9.53
N PRO A 75 11.31 -7.76 -9.41
CA PRO A 75 10.13 -7.05 -9.93
C PRO A 75 9.80 -5.75 -9.17
N GLN A 76 9.22 -4.78 -9.86
CA GLN A 76 8.88 -3.45 -9.33
C GLN A 76 7.55 -3.46 -8.57
N HIS A 77 7.60 -3.64 -7.26
CA HIS A 77 6.42 -3.67 -6.41
C HIS A 77 6.62 -2.88 -5.12
N ILE A 78 5.50 -2.41 -4.57
CA ILE A 78 5.44 -1.64 -3.32
C ILE A 78 4.31 -2.26 -2.50
N SER A 79 4.55 -2.61 -1.24
CA SER A 79 3.44 -3.00 -0.38
C SER A 79 2.61 -1.79 -0.03
N VAL A 80 1.29 -1.95 -0.05
CA VAL A 80 0.34 -0.97 0.47
C VAL A 80 -0.50 -1.67 1.52
N ASP A 81 -0.88 -0.95 2.57
CA ASP A 81 -1.87 -1.40 3.55
C ASP A 81 -2.60 -0.16 4.08
N VAL A 82 -3.74 -0.34 4.73
CA VAL A 82 -4.53 0.75 5.28
C VAL A 82 -5.14 0.34 6.62
N GLU A 83 -5.04 1.23 7.61
CA GLU A 83 -5.77 1.08 8.88
C GLU A 83 -6.90 2.09 8.97
N TYR A 84 -7.99 1.71 9.61
CA TYR A 84 -9.25 2.45 9.52
C TYR A 84 -9.56 3.25 10.79
N THR A 85 -10.40 4.27 10.65
CA THR A 85 -11.03 4.90 11.81
C THR A 85 -11.96 3.91 12.52
N LYS A 86 -12.40 4.27 13.72
CA LYS A 86 -13.29 3.40 14.51
C LYS A 86 -14.56 3.03 13.74
N GLU A 87 -14.99 1.80 13.89
CA GLU A 87 -16.20 1.26 13.23
C GLU A 87 -17.49 1.80 13.87
N ASP A 88 -17.45 2.06 15.19
CA ASP A 88 -18.57 2.58 15.97
C ASP A 88 -18.84 4.08 15.78
N GLU A 89 -17.97 4.78 15.06
CA GLU A 89 -18.09 6.21 14.73
C GLU A 89 -18.12 6.41 13.19
N PRO A 90 -19.25 6.09 12.51
CA PRO A 90 -19.36 6.28 11.06
C PRO A 90 -19.39 7.76 10.65
N PRO A 91 -18.94 8.11 9.43
CA PRO A 91 -18.46 7.21 8.39
C PRO A 91 -17.02 6.74 8.64
N GLN A 92 -16.82 5.42 8.53
CA GLN A 92 -15.49 4.83 8.59
C GLN A 92 -14.70 5.14 7.31
N ARG A 93 -13.42 5.47 7.47
CA ARG A 93 -12.50 5.86 6.40
C ARG A 93 -11.06 5.44 6.70
N ALA A 94 -10.17 5.56 5.73
CA ALA A 94 -8.74 5.34 5.95
C ALA A 94 -8.17 6.34 6.97
N ALA A 95 -7.53 5.83 8.02
CA ALA A 95 -6.86 6.59 9.06
C ALA A 95 -5.34 6.62 8.85
N VAL A 96 -4.75 5.50 8.47
CA VAL A 96 -3.33 5.36 8.16
C VAL A 96 -3.18 4.68 6.82
N LEU A 97 -2.22 5.14 6.02
CA LEU A 97 -1.75 4.49 4.81
C LEU A 97 -0.30 4.06 5.01
N GLN A 98 -0.02 2.79 4.80
CA GLN A 98 1.33 2.24 4.83
C GLN A 98 1.84 2.03 3.41
N LEU A 99 3.08 2.43 3.16
CA LEU A 99 3.79 2.14 1.91
C LEU A 99 5.16 1.59 2.27
N CYS A 100 5.56 0.45 1.69
CA CYS A 100 6.88 -0.09 1.97
C CYS A 100 7.56 -0.71 0.74
N VAL A 101 8.86 -0.47 0.63
CA VAL A 101 9.76 -1.11 -0.34
C VAL A 101 11.08 -1.42 0.37
N GLU A 102 11.54 -2.66 0.26
CA GLU A 102 12.73 -3.17 0.95
C GLU A 102 12.68 -2.95 2.46
N ASP A 103 13.48 -2.02 2.98
CA ASP A 103 13.60 -1.64 4.38
C ASP A 103 13.05 -0.23 4.67
N LEU A 104 12.46 0.43 3.68
CA LEU A 104 11.89 1.78 3.76
C LEU A 104 10.37 1.71 3.87
N CYS A 105 9.83 2.06 5.04
CA CYS A 105 8.38 2.13 5.24
C CYS A 105 7.91 3.54 5.62
N LEU A 106 6.91 4.04 4.89
CA LEU A 106 6.11 5.21 5.24
C LEU A 106 4.84 4.77 5.96
N VAL A 107 4.56 5.36 7.12
CA VAL A 107 3.30 5.25 7.86
C VAL A 107 2.64 6.63 7.84
N TYR A 108 1.84 6.90 6.81
CA TYR A 108 1.21 8.20 6.60
C TYR A 108 -0.11 8.29 7.37
N HIS A 109 -0.18 9.19 8.36
CA HIS A 109 -1.34 9.34 9.23
C HIS A 109 -2.38 10.29 8.60
N ILE A 110 -3.20 9.75 7.70
CA ILE A 110 -4.25 10.45 6.94
C ILE A 110 -5.16 11.28 7.86
N THR A 111 -5.62 10.71 8.97
CA THR A 111 -6.53 11.40 9.90
C THR A 111 -5.88 12.56 10.64
N ALA A 112 -4.54 12.59 10.77
CA ALA A 112 -3.82 13.73 11.33
C ALA A 112 -3.39 14.75 10.27
N ALA A 113 -3.49 14.42 8.97
CA ALA A 113 -3.06 15.30 7.89
C ALA A 113 -3.97 16.51 7.76
N THR A 114 -3.34 17.66 7.50
CA THR A 114 -4.01 18.92 7.19
C THR A 114 -4.07 19.18 5.68
N LYS A 115 -3.12 18.61 4.92
CA LYS A 115 -3.00 18.71 3.46
C LYS A 115 -2.49 17.40 2.89
N TRP A 116 -2.78 17.15 1.60
CA TRP A 116 -2.20 16.01 0.90
C TRP A 116 -0.74 16.26 0.50
N PRO A 117 0.15 15.23 0.56
CA PRO A 117 1.44 15.29 -0.10
C PRO A 117 1.20 15.43 -1.61
N LYS A 118 1.95 16.31 -2.27
CA LYS A 118 1.72 16.63 -3.70
C LYS A 118 1.88 15.41 -4.59
N SER A 119 2.79 14.51 -4.20
CA SER A 119 3.10 13.29 -4.95
C SER A 119 2.12 12.15 -4.68
N LEU A 120 1.31 12.20 -3.62
CA LEU A 120 0.55 11.02 -3.15
C LEU A 120 -0.50 10.55 -4.16
N ARG A 121 -1.34 11.45 -4.68
CA ARG A 121 -2.37 11.08 -5.67
C ARG A 121 -1.76 10.54 -6.97
N PRO A 122 -0.80 11.22 -7.62
CA PRO A 122 -0.10 10.66 -8.77
C PRO A 122 0.56 9.31 -8.48
N PHE A 123 1.18 9.15 -7.30
CA PHE A 123 1.82 7.91 -6.89
C PHE A 123 0.83 6.74 -6.78
N LEU A 124 -0.34 6.94 -6.16
CA LEU A 124 -1.35 5.89 -6.05
C LEU A 124 -2.02 5.56 -7.39
N LYS A 125 -2.07 6.53 -8.31
CA LYS A 125 -2.65 6.39 -9.66
C LYS A 125 -1.67 5.92 -10.75
N GLU A 126 -0.40 5.67 -10.40
CA GLU A 126 0.62 5.18 -11.34
C GLU A 126 0.12 3.99 -12.18
N ASP A 127 0.46 3.96 -13.47
CA ASP A 127 -0.05 2.97 -14.43
C ASP A 127 1.07 2.26 -15.24
N MET A 128 2.34 2.58 -15.00
CA MET A 128 3.44 2.04 -15.79
C MET A 128 4.45 1.28 -14.95
N PHE A 129 5.06 1.92 -13.95
CA PHE A 129 6.32 1.43 -13.38
C PHE A 129 6.18 0.32 -12.35
N TYR A 130 5.31 0.49 -11.35
CA TYR A 130 5.21 -0.46 -10.24
C TYR A 130 3.79 -0.96 -10.05
N THR A 131 3.68 -2.02 -9.25
CA THR A 131 2.41 -2.63 -8.85
C THR A 131 2.32 -2.66 -7.33
N PHE A 132 1.17 -2.30 -6.79
CA PHE A 132 0.90 -2.41 -5.38
C PHE A 132 0.60 -3.86 -5.00
N VAL A 133 1.09 -4.31 -3.84
CA VAL A 133 0.88 -5.68 -3.34
C VAL A 133 0.30 -5.66 -1.94
N ASP A 134 -0.71 -6.49 -1.69
CA ASP A 134 -1.35 -6.59 -0.38
C ASP A 134 -2.17 -7.88 -0.19
N PHE A 135 -2.84 -7.99 0.96
CA PHE A 135 -3.80 -9.00 1.36
C PHE A 135 -5.17 -8.35 1.54
N SER A 136 -6.22 -8.90 0.93
CA SER A 136 -7.61 -8.45 1.17
C SER A 136 -7.94 -6.98 0.79
N ILE A 137 -7.16 -6.34 -0.10
CA ILE A 137 -7.26 -4.89 -0.44
C ILE A 137 -8.63 -4.32 -0.82
N GLU A 138 -9.62 -5.14 -1.19
CA GLU A 138 -10.88 -4.58 -1.69
C GLU A 138 -11.56 -3.70 -0.63
N GLY A 139 -11.37 -4.01 0.66
CA GLY A 139 -11.74 -3.13 1.76
C GLY A 139 -10.91 -1.85 1.81
N ASP A 140 -9.59 -1.97 1.65
CA ASP A 140 -8.65 -0.84 1.70
C ASP A 140 -8.88 0.16 0.57
N LYS A 141 -9.16 -0.32 -0.64
CA LYS A 141 -9.56 0.53 -1.78
C LYS A 141 -10.79 1.36 -1.45
N GLU A 142 -11.81 0.73 -0.85
CA GLU A 142 -13.03 1.42 -0.46
C GLU A 142 -12.76 2.46 0.63
N MET A 143 -11.95 2.13 1.64
CA MET A 143 -11.61 3.06 2.73
C MET A 143 -10.73 4.23 2.25
N LEU A 144 -9.82 4.01 1.32
CA LEU A 144 -9.06 5.06 0.65
C LEU A 144 -9.98 5.98 -0.17
N ARG A 145 -10.92 5.40 -0.93
CA ARG A 145 -11.87 6.16 -1.75
C ARG A 145 -12.73 7.08 -0.90
N ARG A 146 -13.18 6.62 0.26
CA ARG A 146 -13.88 7.43 1.28
C ARG A 146 -13.02 8.56 1.84
N SER A 147 -11.70 8.42 1.84
CA SER A 147 -10.74 9.46 2.21
C SER A 147 -10.29 10.33 1.02
N GLY A 148 -10.85 10.15 -0.18
CA GLY A 148 -10.47 10.94 -1.37
C GLY A 148 -9.15 10.52 -2.02
N LEU A 149 -8.71 9.28 -1.78
CA LEU A 149 -7.54 8.64 -2.40
C LEU A 149 -7.98 7.40 -3.17
N GLU A 150 -7.27 7.06 -4.22
CA GLU A 150 -7.59 5.88 -5.03
C GLU A 150 -6.31 5.25 -5.56
N ILE A 151 -6.18 3.94 -5.36
CA ILE A 151 -5.13 3.13 -5.99
C ILE A 151 -5.63 2.74 -7.37
N ASN A 152 -4.74 2.83 -8.37
CA ASN A 152 -5.04 2.36 -9.72
C ASN A 152 -5.55 0.90 -9.68
N PRO A 153 -6.79 0.62 -10.15
CA PRO A 153 -7.41 -0.69 -10.03
C PRO A 153 -6.66 -1.80 -10.79
N ASP A 154 -5.89 -1.43 -11.82
CA ASP A 154 -5.13 -2.35 -12.67
C ASP A 154 -3.69 -2.60 -12.16
N LYS A 155 -3.22 -1.80 -11.20
CA LYS A 155 -1.87 -1.89 -10.63
C LYS A 155 -1.88 -2.45 -9.22
N TYR A 156 -2.57 -3.57 -9.05
CA TYR A 156 -2.63 -4.22 -7.77
C TYR A 156 -2.62 -5.75 -7.82
N ILE A 157 -1.95 -6.38 -6.85
CA ILE A 157 -1.86 -7.83 -6.65
C ILE A 157 -2.33 -8.21 -5.25
N ASN A 158 -3.43 -9.00 -5.20
CA ASN A 158 -3.81 -9.68 -3.97
C ASN A 158 -3.06 -11.01 -3.83
N ILE A 159 -2.12 -11.06 -2.88
CA ILE A 159 -1.27 -12.23 -2.65
C ILE A 159 -2.11 -13.46 -2.30
N GLN A 160 -3.27 -13.28 -1.65
CA GLN A 160 -4.17 -14.38 -1.29
C GLN A 160 -4.79 -15.10 -2.49
N HIS A 161 -4.75 -14.50 -3.69
CA HIS A 161 -5.21 -15.15 -4.92
C HIS A 161 -4.07 -15.74 -5.74
N LYS A 162 -2.81 -15.38 -5.41
CA LYS A 162 -1.63 -15.77 -6.19
C LYS A 162 -0.76 -16.81 -5.50
N TRP A 163 -0.84 -16.94 -4.17
CA TRP A 163 -0.01 -17.87 -3.41
C TRP A 163 -0.81 -18.76 -2.46
N ARG A 164 -0.34 -19.99 -2.27
CA ARG A 164 -0.87 -20.95 -1.28
C ARG A 164 0.30 -21.46 -0.44
N VAL A 165 0.15 -21.37 0.89
CA VAL A 165 1.15 -21.90 1.82
C VAL A 165 1.10 -23.44 1.76
N PRO A 166 2.18 -24.12 1.32
CA PRO A 166 2.21 -25.58 1.28
C PRO A 166 2.03 -26.17 2.68
N PHE A 167 1.40 -27.35 2.75
CA PHE A 167 1.26 -28.15 3.99
C PHE A 167 0.50 -27.48 5.15
N LYS A 168 -0.08 -26.27 4.96
CA LYS A 168 -1.11 -25.74 5.87
C LYS A 168 -2.48 -26.31 5.52
N GLY A 169 -3.34 -26.44 6.54
CA GLY A 169 -4.71 -26.91 6.40
C GLY A 169 -5.50 -26.16 5.32
N ARG A 170 -6.53 -26.81 4.77
CA ARG A 170 -7.34 -26.28 3.66
C ARG A 170 -8.13 -25.03 4.10
N LYS A 171 -7.53 -23.85 3.97
CA LYS A 171 -8.21 -22.55 4.06
C LYS A 171 -8.43 -21.99 2.67
N ARG A 172 -9.55 -21.29 2.47
CA ARG A 172 -9.85 -20.59 1.19
C ARG A 172 -8.78 -19.53 0.89
N PHE A 173 -8.39 -18.78 1.92
CA PHE A 173 -7.32 -17.77 1.88
C PHE A 173 -6.43 -17.92 3.11
N GLN A 174 -5.11 -17.79 2.92
CA GLN A 174 -4.15 -17.67 4.01
C GLN A 174 -4.01 -16.21 4.44
N SER A 175 -3.75 -15.96 5.72
CA SER A 175 -3.46 -14.63 6.23
C SER A 175 -2.03 -14.19 5.90
N LEU A 176 -1.74 -12.89 6.06
CA LEU A 176 -0.38 -12.37 6.00
C LEU A 176 0.57 -13.13 6.94
N ALA A 177 0.18 -13.32 8.21
CA ALA A 177 0.99 -14.08 9.17
C ALA A 177 1.19 -15.55 8.75
N ASP A 178 0.21 -16.16 8.08
CA ASP A 178 0.34 -17.51 7.56
C ASP A 178 1.42 -17.58 6.45
N VAL A 179 1.43 -16.60 5.54
CA VAL A 179 2.39 -16.50 4.42
C VAL A 179 3.76 -16.05 4.90
N ALA A 180 3.85 -14.94 5.64
CA ALA A 180 5.10 -14.41 6.18
C ALA A 180 5.81 -15.44 7.08
N GLY A 181 5.05 -16.16 7.91
CA GLY A 181 5.58 -17.24 8.74
C GLY A 181 6.18 -18.42 7.97
N SER A 182 5.79 -18.59 6.70
CA SER A 182 6.28 -19.65 5.80
C SER A 182 7.35 -19.16 4.83
N MET A 183 7.18 -17.95 4.28
CA MET A 183 8.04 -17.38 3.24
C MET A 183 9.22 -16.60 3.82
N ILE A 184 8.99 -15.92 4.94
CA ILE A 184 9.98 -15.05 5.55
C ILE A 184 10.73 -15.78 6.66
N HIS A 185 10.03 -16.02 7.78
CA HIS A 185 10.56 -16.72 8.95
C HIS A 185 9.43 -17.07 9.94
N PRO A 186 9.50 -18.19 10.69
CA PRO A 186 8.50 -18.55 11.70
C PRO A 186 8.21 -17.47 12.76
N PHE A 187 9.14 -16.55 12.99
CA PHE A 187 8.96 -15.36 13.84
C PHE A 187 7.67 -14.59 13.52
N TYR A 188 7.32 -14.46 12.23
CA TYR A 188 6.16 -13.68 11.79
C TYR A 188 4.81 -14.39 11.98
N LYS A 189 4.78 -15.65 12.43
CA LYS A 189 3.52 -16.38 12.66
C LYS A 189 2.63 -15.72 13.72
N HIS A 190 3.23 -14.97 14.65
CA HIS A 190 2.55 -14.33 15.77
C HIS A 190 2.56 -12.80 15.67
N MET A 191 2.97 -12.23 14.53
CA MET A 191 3.09 -10.77 14.36
C MET A 191 1.77 -10.03 14.63
N LYS A 192 0.64 -10.64 14.27
CA LYS A 192 -0.70 -10.08 14.45
C LYS A 192 -1.21 -10.12 15.90
N ASN A 193 -0.45 -10.70 16.83
CA ASN A 193 -0.80 -10.78 18.26
C ASN A 193 -0.18 -9.64 19.08
N LYS A 194 0.58 -8.74 18.43
CA LYS A 194 1.27 -7.62 19.10
C LYS A 194 0.34 -6.46 19.47
N ILE A 195 -0.91 -6.49 19.01
CA ILE A 195 -1.94 -5.48 19.28
C ILE A 195 -3.25 -6.15 19.71
N ASP A 196 -4.06 -5.46 20.48
CA ASP A 196 -5.44 -5.80 20.77
C ASP A 196 -6.35 -5.35 19.61
N ARG A 197 -7.00 -6.30 18.95
CA ARG A 197 -7.82 -6.01 17.75
C ARG A 197 -9.10 -5.22 18.04
N VAL A 198 -9.47 -5.03 19.29
CA VAL A 198 -10.67 -4.28 19.69
C VAL A 198 -10.26 -2.92 20.24
N GLU A 199 -9.36 -2.89 21.22
CA GLU A 199 -9.01 -1.65 21.89
C GLU A 199 -8.03 -0.82 21.06
N ASP A 200 -7.02 -1.43 20.44
CA ASP A 200 -6.02 -0.67 19.67
C ASP A 200 -6.56 -0.18 18.33
N HIS A 201 -7.54 -0.87 17.74
CA HIS A 201 -8.18 -0.41 16.49
C HIS A 201 -8.87 0.94 16.64
N LYS A 202 -9.24 1.31 17.87
CA LYS A 202 -9.85 2.62 18.16
C LYS A 202 -8.84 3.78 18.11
N LEU A 203 -7.55 3.47 18.08
CA LEU A 203 -6.46 4.44 18.22
C LEU A 203 -5.88 4.90 16.88
N TRP A 204 -6.17 4.23 15.77
CA TRP A 204 -5.62 4.57 14.45
C TRP A 204 -5.96 5.99 13.99
N GLY A 205 -7.13 6.49 14.38
CA GLY A 205 -7.57 7.85 14.06
C GLY A 205 -7.04 8.93 15.02
N ILE A 206 -6.30 8.55 16.07
CA ILE A 206 -5.93 9.45 17.18
C ILE A 206 -4.51 9.98 16.99
N ASN A 207 -4.38 11.30 16.97
CA ASN A 207 -3.09 11.99 16.84
C ASN A 207 -2.48 12.28 18.23
N PRO A 208 -1.20 11.93 18.50
CA PRO A 208 -0.27 11.16 17.66
C PRO A 208 -0.44 9.64 17.81
N LEU A 209 -0.03 8.87 16.79
CA LEU A 209 0.01 7.41 16.89
C LEU A 209 1.02 6.95 17.95
N PRO A 210 0.65 5.98 18.81
CA PRO A 210 1.58 5.29 19.69
C PRO A 210 2.69 4.56 18.90
N ASN A 211 3.91 4.53 19.45
CA ASN A 211 5.06 3.89 18.79
C ASN A 211 4.80 2.43 18.42
N TYR A 212 4.17 1.64 19.29
CA TYR A 212 3.91 0.22 19.02
C TYR A 212 2.94 0.01 17.84
N LEU A 213 2.03 0.94 17.58
CA LEU A 213 1.16 0.90 16.40
C LEU A 213 1.90 1.30 15.13
N ILE A 214 2.83 2.26 15.24
CA ILE A 214 3.73 2.59 14.12
C ILE A 214 4.60 1.37 13.77
N GLU A 215 5.17 0.70 14.77
CA GLU A 215 5.95 -0.54 14.59
C GLU A 215 5.11 -1.65 13.97
N TYR A 216 3.90 -1.86 14.47
CA TYR A 216 2.96 -2.85 13.94
C TYR A 216 2.65 -2.60 12.47
N ALA A 217 2.23 -1.38 12.12
CA ALA A 217 1.92 -0.97 10.76
C ALA A 217 3.11 -1.15 9.82
N ALA A 218 4.32 -0.78 10.27
CA ALA A 218 5.52 -0.94 9.48
C ALA A 218 5.90 -2.42 9.26
N ILE A 219 5.77 -3.26 10.29
CA ILE A 219 6.01 -4.71 10.19
C ILE A 219 4.99 -5.37 9.26
N ASP A 220 3.72 -4.97 9.31
CA ASP A 220 2.69 -5.45 8.38
C ASP A 220 3.07 -5.16 6.93
N ALA A 221 3.33 -3.89 6.59
CA ALA A 221 3.75 -3.50 5.24
C ALA A 221 5.04 -4.21 4.81
N TYR A 222 6.07 -4.22 5.66
CA TYR A 222 7.34 -4.91 5.39
C TYR A 222 7.13 -6.39 5.05
N THR A 223 6.35 -7.11 5.87
CA THR A 223 6.15 -8.55 5.63
C THR A 223 5.28 -8.83 4.41
N THR A 224 4.38 -7.93 4.04
CA THR A 224 3.64 -8.00 2.77
C THR A 224 4.61 -7.89 1.60
N TYR A 225 5.44 -6.84 1.58
CA TYR A 225 6.46 -6.61 0.55
C TYR A 225 7.41 -7.81 0.42
N GLU A 226 8.06 -8.18 1.52
CA GLU A 226 9.09 -9.22 1.55
C GLU A 226 8.51 -10.59 1.19
N SER A 227 7.26 -10.88 1.57
CA SER A 227 6.58 -12.12 1.16
C SER A 227 6.41 -12.17 -0.35
N TRP A 228 5.92 -11.10 -0.98
CA TRP A 228 5.73 -11.07 -2.43
C TRP A 228 7.05 -11.14 -3.18
N LYS A 229 8.06 -10.39 -2.75
CA LYS A 229 9.42 -10.44 -3.30
C LYS A 229 9.95 -11.87 -3.38
N ARG A 230 9.84 -12.63 -2.28
CA ARG A 230 10.31 -14.03 -2.24
C ARG A 230 9.47 -14.95 -3.12
N ILE A 231 8.15 -14.75 -3.17
CA ILE A 231 7.25 -15.51 -4.03
C ILE A 231 7.63 -15.32 -5.50
N GLU A 232 7.85 -14.08 -5.93
CA GLU A 232 8.22 -13.78 -7.32
C GLU A 232 9.58 -14.36 -7.67
N ASN A 233 10.59 -14.21 -6.80
CA ASN A 233 11.91 -14.82 -7.01
C ASN A 233 11.82 -16.34 -7.19
N ILE A 234 10.98 -17.03 -6.42
CA ILE A 234 10.75 -18.46 -6.58
C ILE A 234 10.05 -18.75 -7.91
N ARG A 235 9.02 -17.99 -8.26
CA ARG A 235 8.28 -18.16 -9.51
C ARG A 235 9.21 -18.02 -10.72
N GLU A 236 10.00 -16.95 -10.76
CA GLU A 236 10.97 -16.69 -11.82
C GLU A 236 12.05 -17.76 -11.90
N GLY A 237 12.61 -18.17 -10.75
CA GLY A 237 13.60 -19.26 -10.71
C GLY A 237 13.03 -20.58 -11.24
N LEU A 238 11.77 -20.91 -10.95
CA LEU A 238 11.11 -22.10 -11.46
C LEU A 238 10.85 -22.02 -12.97
N GLU A 239 10.43 -20.87 -13.49
CA GLU A 239 10.23 -20.69 -14.94
C GLU A 239 11.57 -20.72 -15.70
N SER A 240 12.59 -20.05 -15.18
CA SER A 240 13.95 -20.10 -15.76
C SER A 240 14.49 -21.53 -15.80
N ALA A 241 14.29 -22.32 -14.74
CA ALA A 241 14.70 -23.73 -14.72
C ALA A 241 13.94 -24.59 -15.75
N LYS A 242 12.64 -24.33 -15.96
CA LYS A 242 11.86 -25.03 -17.01
C LYS A 242 12.35 -24.68 -18.41
N GLU A 243 12.66 -23.40 -18.64
CA GLU A 243 13.19 -22.91 -19.91
C GLU A 243 14.55 -23.55 -20.21
N ALA A 244 15.46 -23.54 -19.24
CA ALA A 244 16.76 -24.18 -19.36
C ALA A 244 16.66 -25.68 -19.65
N LYS A 245 15.71 -26.37 -19.01
CA LYS A 245 15.47 -27.79 -19.30
C LYS A 245 14.93 -28.02 -20.73
N LYS A 246 14.08 -27.12 -21.24
CA LYS A 246 13.51 -27.23 -22.59
C LYS A 246 14.57 -27.06 -23.67
N ASN A 247 15.56 -26.22 -23.41
CA ASN A 247 16.63 -25.89 -24.35
C ASN A 247 17.95 -26.60 -24.02
N TYR A 248 17.91 -27.69 -23.24
CA TYR A 248 19.11 -28.40 -22.78
C TYR A 248 19.99 -28.91 -23.93
N ASP A 249 19.38 -29.35 -25.03
CA ASP A 249 20.08 -29.85 -26.21
C ASP A 249 20.29 -28.76 -27.29
N ASP A 250 19.90 -27.51 -27.02
CA ASP A 250 20.09 -26.39 -27.97
C ASP A 250 21.51 -25.81 -27.81
N PRO A 251 22.42 -25.99 -28.79
CA PRO A 251 23.79 -25.52 -28.70
C PRO A 251 23.91 -23.98 -28.69
N TYR A 252 22.82 -23.25 -28.92
CA TYR A 252 22.77 -21.78 -28.87
C TYR A 252 22.14 -21.25 -27.58
N TYR A 253 21.63 -22.11 -26.70
CA TYR A 253 21.05 -21.70 -25.44
C TYR A 253 22.14 -21.49 -24.38
N GLY A 254 22.65 -20.26 -24.30
CA GLY A 254 23.70 -19.87 -23.34
C GLY A 254 24.73 -18.86 -23.83
N TYR A 255 24.55 -18.29 -25.04
CA TYR A 255 25.31 -17.15 -25.55
C TYR A 255 24.47 -15.88 -25.58
#